data_AF-A0A2M8EP50-F1
#
_entry.id   AF-A0A2M8EP50-F1
#
_cell.length_a   1.000
_cell.length_b   1.000
_cell.length_c   1.000
_cell.angle_alpha   90.00
_cell.angle_beta   90.00
_cell.angle_gamma   90.00
#
_symmetry.space_group_name_H-M   'P 1'
#
loop_
_entity.id
_entity.type
_entity.pdbx_description
1 polymer ?
#
loop_
_entity_poly.entity_id
_entity_poly.type
_entity_poly.pdbx_seq_one_letter_code
_entity_poly.pdbx_strand_id
1 'polypeptide(L)' 'MDFWGFTIQIIGELLIAFTVLRVHRQLLHEKKIDRRVTHDIQLEQIVGMAGIACIVIGYLMQL' A
#
# COMPACT_ATOMS: atom_id res chain seq x y z
N MET A 1 21.63 -8.96 -0.36
CA MET A 1 20.87 -9.32 -1.57
C MET A 1 21.35 -8.45 -2.69
N ASP A 2 21.57 -9.01 -3.88
CA ASP A 2 22.03 -8.24 -5.04
C ASP A 2 21.07 -7.09 -5.35
N PHE A 3 21.58 -5.99 -5.90
CA PHE A 3 20.82 -4.79 -6.26
C PHE A 3 19.53 -5.11 -7.06
N TRP A 4 19.62 -6.11 -7.93
CA TRP A 4 18.50 -6.64 -8.71
C TRP A 4 17.44 -7.35 -7.87
N GLY A 5 17.85 -8.18 -6.91
CA GLY A 5 16.93 -8.88 -6.02
C GLY A 5 16.13 -7.91 -5.15
N PHE A 6 16.80 -6.87 -4.63
CA PHE A 6 16.16 -5.85 -3.81
C PHE A 6 15.19 -4.97 -4.62
N THR A 7 15.57 -4.58 -5.85
CA THR A 7 14.70 -3.81 -6.76
C THR A 7 13.44 -4.60 -7.14
N ILE A 8 13.58 -5.90 -7.46
CA ILE A 8 12.44 -6.78 -7.77
C ILE A 8 11.53 -6.95 -6.55
N GLN A 9 12.11 -7.09 -5.35
CA GLN A 9 11.34 -7.21 -4.12
C GLN A 9 10.47 -5.97 -3.87
N ILE A 10 11.04 -4.77 -4.03
CA ILE A 10 10.30 -3.51 -3.85
C ILE A 10 9.23 -3.30 -4.89
N ILE A 11 9.49 -3.65 -6.16
CA ILE A 11 8.46 -3.62 -7.21
C ILE A 11 7.29 -4.56 -6.83
N GLY A 12 7.60 -5.75 -6.31
CA GLY A 12 6.59 -6.69 -5.82
C GLY A 12 5.76 -6.12 -4.67
N GLU A 13 6.39 -5.53 -3.66
CA GLU A 13 5.69 -4.91 -2.53
C GLU A 13 4.83 -3.72 -2.96
N LEU A 14 5.31 -2.88 -3.88
CA LEU A 14 4.54 -1.78 -4.47
C LEU A 14 3.30 -2.28 -5.21
N LEU A 15 3.41 -3.35 -5.99
CA LEU A 15 2.29 -3.95 -6.71
C LEU A 15 1.23 -4.52 -5.76
N ILE A 16 1.66 -5.21 -4.71
CA ILE A 16 0.75 -5.74 -3.67
C ILE A 16 0.04 -4.58 -2.97
N ALA A 17 0.79 -3.58 -2.52
CA ALA A 17 0.23 -2.43 -1.83
C ALA A 17 -0.75 -1.64 -2.71
N PHE A 18 -0.42 -1.44 -3.99
CA PHE A 18 -1.32 -0.81 -4.96
C PHE A 18 -2.61 -1.62 -5.17
N THR A 19 -2.50 -2.95 -5.24
CA THR A 19 -3.66 -3.84 -5.40
C THR A 19 -4.60 -3.76 -4.19
N VAL A 20 -4.05 -3.79 -2.98
CA VAL A 20 -4.81 -3.63 -1.73
C VAL A 20 -5.51 -2.26 -1.69
N LEU A 21 -4.78 -1.19 -2.03
CA LEU A 21 -5.31 0.18 -2.03
C LEU A 21 -6.43 0.37 -3.06
N ARG A 22 -6.29 -0.23 -4.24
CA ARG A 22 -7.29 -0.21 -5.32
C ARG A 22 -8.59 -0.90 -4.90
N VAL A 23 -8.49 -2.08 -4.29
CA VAL A 23 -9.67 -2.82 -3.79
C VAL A 23 -10.39 -2.01 -2.72
N HIS A 24 -9.65 -1.39 -1.78
CA HIS A 24 -10.25 -0.53 -0.75
C HIS A 24 -11.00 0.66 -1.35
N ARG A 25 -10.41 1.31 -2.36
CA ARG A 25 -11.06 2.43 -3.04
C ARG A 25 -12.29 2.00 -3.86
N GLN A 26 -12.29 0.78 -4.39
CA GLN A 26 -13.45 0.20 -5.07
C GLN A 26 -14.58 -0.12 -4.08
N LEU A 27 -14.24 -0.67 -2.91
CA LEU A 27 -15.20 -0.94 -1.83
C LEU A 27 -15.83 0.35 -1.30
N LEU A 28 -15.05 1.42 -1.12
CA LEU A 28 -15.57 2.74 -0.74
C LEU A 28 -16.59 3.31 -1.74
N HIS A 29 -16.50 2.94 -3.01
CA HIS A 29 -17.42 3.40 -4.06
C HIS A 29 -18.77 2.66 -4.01
N GLU A 30 -18.83 1.49 -3.37
CA GLU A 30 -20.11 0.82 -3.11
C GLU A 30 -20.88 1.53 -2.00
N LYS A 31 -21.99 2.17 -2.36
CA LYS A 31 -22.89 2.94 -1.47
C LYS A 31 -23.48 2.17 -0.28
N LYS A 32 -23.25 0.85 -0.16
CA LYS A 32 -23.79 0.00 0.92
C LYS A 32 -22.89 -0.13 2.14
N ILE A 33 -21.68 0.42 2.12
CA ILE A 33 -20.75 0.30 3.25
C ILE A 33 -21.09 1.29 4.37
N ASP A 34 -21.19 0.78 5.60
CA ASP A 34 -21.48 1.55 6.81
C ASP A 34 -20.39 2.60 7.07
N ARG A 35 -20.78 3.77 7.60
CA ARG A 35 -19.88 4.91 7.87
C ARG A 35 -18.73 4.53 8.81
N ARG A 36 -18.95 3.55 9.69
CA ARG A 36 -17.90 3.04 10.59
C ARG A 36 -16.78 2.36 9.80
N VAL A 37 -17.15 1.50 8.85
CA VAL A 37 -16.23 0.79 7.97
C VAL A 37 -15.51 1.76 7.02
N THR A 38 -16.16 2.82 6.56
CA THR A 38 -15.51 3.88 5.78
C THR A 38 -14.35 4.54 6.53
N HIS A 39 -14.51 4.80 7.83
CA HIS A 39 -13.46 5.39 8.67
C HIS A 39 -12.30 4.41 8.90
N ASP A 40 -12.62 3.14 9.19
CA ASP A 40 -11.61 2.10 9.38
C ASP A 40 -10.78 1.90 8.10
N ILE A 41 -11.44 1.88 6.93
CA ILE A 41 -10.78 1.79 5.62
C ILE A 41 -9.85 2.99 5.34
N GLN A 42 -10.24 4.21 5.74
CA GLN A 42 -9.40 5.39 5.54
C GLN A 42 -8.13 5.32 6.38
N LEU A 43 -8.26 4.87 7.63
CA LEU A 43 -7.13 4.69 8.54
C LEU A 43 -6.19 3.60 8.03
N GLU A 44 -6.75 2.50 7.51
CA GLU A 44 -6.01 1.39 6.90
C GLU A 44 -5.30 1.80 5.60
N GLN A 45 -5.91 2.67 4.76
CA GLN A 45 -5.24 3.26 3.59
C GLN A 45 -4.05 4.14 3.98
N ILE A 46 -4.15 4.92 5.06
CA ILE A 46 -3.05 5.76 5.56
C ILE A 46 -1.89 4.88 6.05
N VAL A 47 -2.20 3.82 6.80
CA VAL A 47 -1.19 2.84 7.25
C VAL A 47 -0.54 2.13 6.05
N GLY A 48 -1.32 1.74 5.05
CA GLY A 48 -0.80 1.16 3.81
C GLY A 48 0.13 2.10 3.04
N MET A 49 -0.25 3.38 2.90
CA MET A 49 0.62 4.41 2.30
C MET A 49 1.90 4.65 3.11
N ALA A 50 1.82 4.66 4.44
CA ALA A 50 2.99 4.80 5.30
C ALA A 50 3.95 3.60 5.13
N GLY A 51 3.42 2.38 4.99
CA GLY A 51 4.21 1.19 4.66
C GLY A 51 4.94 1.31 3.33
N ILE A 52 4.24 1.73 2.27
CA ILE A 52 4.85 2.00 0.95
C ILE A 52 5.98 3.03 1.08
N ALA A 53 5.76 4.13 1.79
CA ALA A 53 6.78 5.15 1.98
C ALA A 53 8.03 4.60 2.68
N CYS A 54 7.85 3.75 3.69
CA CYS A 54 8.94 3.11 4.41
C CYS A 54 9.79 2.20 3.50
N ILE A 55 9.14 1.44 2.63
CA ILE A 55 9.80 0.58 1.62
C ILE A 55 10.64 1.43 0.65
N VAL A 56 10.05 2.51 0.14
CA VAL A 56 10.74 3.43 -0.79
C VAL A 56 11.94 4.08 -0.11
N ILE A 57 11.81 4.51 1.14
CA ILE A 57 12.94 5.09 1.90
C ILE A 57 14.04 4.04 2.11
N GLY A 58 13.67 2.80 2.45
CA GLY A 58 14.62 1.69 2.57
C GLY A 58 15.40 1.44 1.28
N TYR A 59 14.76 1.56 0.12
CA TYR A 59 15.44 1.54 -1.19
C TYR A 59 16.46 2.63 -1.35
N LEU A 60 16.06 3.88 -1.08
CA LEU A 60 16.93 5.03 -1.24
C LEU A 60 18.12 4.99 -0.28
N MET A 61 17.98 4.38 0.90
CA MET A 61 19.08 4.19 1.85
C MET A 61 20.04 3.06 1.45
N GLN A 62 19.58 2.11 0.64
CA GLN A 62 20.39 0.98 0.19
C GLN A 62 21.09 1.23 -1.15
N LEU A 63 20.61 2.23 -1.91
CA LEU A 63 21.25 2.80 -3.10
C LEU A 63 22.54 3.55 -2.73
#